data_AF-A0A350UDK0-F1
#
_entry.id   AF-A0A350UDK0-F1
#
_cell.length_a   1.000
_cell.length_b   1.000
_cell.length_c   1.000
_cell.angle_alpha   90.00
_cell.angle_beta   90.00
_cell.angle_gamma   90.00
#
_symmetry.space_group_name_H-M   'P 1'
#
loop_
_entity.id
_entity.type
_entity.pdbx_description
1 polymer ?
#
loop_
_entity_poly.entity_id
_entity_poly.type
_entity_poly.pdbx_seq_one_letter_code
_entity_poly.pdbx_strand_id
1 'polypeptide(L)'
;MTEKLSGVAAVITNPDGHVVANCANFERQTYGGFTLEEGQMIRVRRAIKRRFAEGHLNKWLAENISDGFAEHFWDHAERVGYQLHIFPISTQGED
;
A
#
# COMPACT_ATOMS: atom_id res chain seq x y z
N MET A 1 -22.36 13.29 12.74
CA MET A 1 -21.62 13.14 11.48
C MET A 1 -20.99 11.76 11.47
N THR A 2 -21.42 10.89 10.58
CA THR A 2 -20.87 9.52 10.47
C THR A 2 -19.81 9.53 9.38
N GLU A 3 -18.56 9.22 9.73
CA GLU A 3 -17.50 9.10 8.74
C GLU A 3 -17.71 7.85 7.88
N LYS A 4 -17.72 8.03 6.55
CA LYS A 4 -17.80 6.90 5.62
C LYS A 4 -16.42 6.66 5.01
N LEU A 5 -15.92 5.43 5.11
CA LEU A 5 -14.67 5.03 4.48
C LEU A 5 -14.77 5.24 2.96
N SER A 6 -13.87 6.07 2.46
CA SER A 6 -13.78 6.46 1.06
C SER A 6 -12.65 5.76 0.33
N GLY A 7 -11.55 5.46 1.02
CA GLY A 7 -10.46 4.65 0.50
C GLY A 7 -9.40 4.42 1.54
N VAL A 8 -8.27 3.87 1.11
CA VAL A 8 -7.10 3.64 1.95
C VAL A 8 -5.87 4.16 1.21
N ALA A 9 -5.04 4.94 1.89
CA ALA A 9 -3.73 5.35 1.41
C ALA A 9 -2.63 4.65 2.20
N ALA A 10 -1.47 4.52 1.58
CA ALA A 10 -0.28 4.01 2.22
C ALA A 10 0.96 4.80 1.77
N VAL A 11 1.93 4.91 2.66
CA VAL A 11 3.28 5.44 2.36
C VAL A 11 4.34 4.54 2.97
N ILE A 12 5.49 4.44 2.30
CA ILE A 12 6.69 3.85 2.87
C ILE A 12 7.69 4.97 3.15
N THR A 13 8.22 5.02 4.36
CA THR A 13 9.30 5.93 4.75
C THR A 13 10.62 5.20 4.85
N ASN A 14 11.71 5.87 4.46
CA ASN A 14 13.07 5.41 4.76
C ASN A 14 13.39 5.59 6.26
N PRO A 15 14.54 5.08 6.75
CA PRO A 15 14.93 5.21 8.15
C PRO A 15 15.02 6.67 8.66
N ASP A 16 15.26 7.62 7.75
CA ASP A 16 15.32 9.05 8.07
C ASP A 16 13.93 9.71 8.12
N GLY A 17 12.85 8.96 7.86
CA GLY A 17 11.46 9.44 7.91
C GLY A 17 10.96 10.08 6.61
N HIS A 18 11.73 10.08 5.53
CA HIS A 18 11.30 10.58 4.23
C HIS A 18 10.46 9.55 3.47
N VAL A 19 9.38 10.01 2.85
CA VAL A 19 8.52 9.16 2.01
C VAL A 19 9.26 8.79 0.72
N VAL A 20 9.36 7.48 0.45
CA VAL A 20 10.01 6.93 -0.74
C VAL A 20 9.07 6.17 -1.67
N ALA A 21 7.88 5.78 -1.19
CA ALA A 21 6.82 5.22 -2.02
C ALA A 21 5.45 5.60 -1.45
N ASN A 22 4.45 5.70 -2.34
CA ASN A 22 3.06 5.93 -1.96
C ASN A 22 2.08 5.12 -2.83
N CYS A 23 0.91 4.84 -2.28
CA CYS A 23 -0.18 4.20 -3.00
C CYS A 23 -1.52 4.58 -2.37
N ALA A 24 -2.60 4.50 -3.14
CA ALA A 24 -3.95 4.64 -2.61
C ALA A 24 -4.91 3.71 -3.36
N ASN A 25 -5.94 3.24 -2.67
CA ASN A 25 -7.02 2.43 -3.22
C ASN A 25 -8.37 3.01 -2.82
N PHE A 26 -9.18 3.34 -3.83
CA PHE A 26 -10.54 3.87 -3.68
C PHE A 26 -11.59 2.96 -4.35
N GLU A 27 -11.20 1.74 -4.74
CA GLU A 27 -12.11 0.83 -5.42
C GLU A 27 -13.28 0.48 -4.51
N ARG A 28 -14.49 0.48 -5.08
CA ARG A 28 -15.75 0.20 -4.37
C ARG A 28 -16.21 -1.25 -4.48
N GLN A 29 -15.36 -2.10 -5.04
CA GLN A 29 -15.60 -3.52 -5.22
C GLN A 29 -14.59 -4.33 -4.42
N THR A 30 -14.97 -5.53 -4.00
CA THR A 30 -14.11 -6.46 -3.26
C THR A 30 -14.42 -7.90 -3.69
N TYR A 31 -13.53 -8.82 -3.34
CA TYR A 31 -13.73 -10.24 -3.56
C TYR A 31 -14.74 -10.78 -2.53
N GLY A 32 -15.51 -11.81 -2.91
CA GLY A 32 -16.45 -12.44 -1.99
C GLY A 32 -15.75 -12.88 -0.68
N GLY A 33 -16.32 -12.52 0.46
CA GLY A 33 -15.82 -12.87 1.79
C GLY A 33 -15.02 -11.78 2.52
N PHE A 34 -14.66 -10.68 1.86
CA PHE A 34 -14.04 -9.53 2.52
C PHE A 34 -15.00 -8.34 2.58
N THR A 35 -14.90 -7.56 3.65
CA THR A 35 -15.48 -6.21 3.69
C THR A 35 -14.79 -5.31 2.65
N LEU A 36 -15.42 -4.17 2.33
CA LEU A 36 -14.82 -3.19 1.43
C LEU A 36 -13.46 -2.70 1.97
N GLU A 37 -13.40 -2.41 3.26
CA GLU A 37 -12.18 -1.94 3.94
C GLU A 37 -11.05 -2.96 3.85
N GLU A 38 -11.32 -4.22 4.19
CA GLU A 38 -10.32 -5.29 4.10
C GLU A 38 -9.80 -5.45 2.67
N GLY A 39 -10.69 -5.44 1.67
CA GLY A 39 -10.30 -5.50 0.27
C GLY A 39 -9.40 -4.33 -0.15
N GLN A 40 -9.73 -3.12 0.28
CA GLN A 40 -8.91 -1.93 0.01
C GLN A 40 -7.54 -2.01 0.71
N MET A 41 -7.51 -2.44 1.97
CA MET A 41 -6.27 -2.64 2.73
C MET A 41 -5.35 -3.68 2.08
N ILE A 42 -5.89 -4.82 1.67
CA ILE A 42 -5.11 -5.89 1.01
C ILE A 42 -4.50 -5.36 -0.29
N ARG A 43 -5.31 -4.71 -1.12
CA ARG A 43 -4.83 -4.15 -2.40
C ARG A 43 -3.77 -3.08 -2.21
N VAL A 44 -3.97 -2.14 -1.27
CA VAL A 44 -3.00 -1.05 -1.06
C VAL A 44 -1.68 -1.58 -0.53
N ARG A 45 -1.70 -2.59 0.37
CA ARG A 45 -0.49 -3.23 0.92
C ARG A 45 0.33 -3.91 -0.17
N ARG A 46 -0.34 -4.68 -1.04
CA ARG A 46 0.33 -5.35 -2.16
C ARG A 46 0.93 -4.34 -3.13
N ALA A 47 0.12 -3.35 -3.54
CA ALA A 47 0.53 -2.36 -4.51
C ALA A 47 1.70 -1.49 -4.03
N ILE A 48 1.71 -1.07 -2.76
CA ILE A 48 2.79 -0.22 -2.25
C ILE A 48 4.12 -0.96 -2.09
N LYS A 49 4.11 -2.23 -1.64
CA LYS A 49 5.32 -3.05 -1.56
C LYS A 49 5.91 -3.32 -2.94
N ARG A 50 5.04 -3.62 -3.92
CA ARG A 50 5.45 -3.76 -5.32
C ARG A 50 6.08 -2.48 -5.85
N ARG A 51 5.40 -1.33 -5.67
CA ARG A 51 5.91 -0.02 -6.10
C ARG A 51 7.24 0.33 -5.46
N PHE A 52 7.42 0.00 -4.19
CA PHE A 52 8.68 0.19 -3.48
C PHE A 52 9.81 -0.64 -4.09
N ALA A 53 9.56 -1.92 -4.37
CA ALA A 53 10.55 -2.77 -5.05
C ALA A 53 10.88 -2.24 -6.46
N GLU A 54 9.86 -1.88 -7.25
CA GLU A 54 10.05 -1.29 -8.60
C GLU A 54 10.91 -0.02 -8.57
N GLY A 55 10.78 0.81 -7.52
CA GLY A 55 11.58 2.02 -7.35
C GLY A 55 13.05 1.80 -7.01
N HIS A 56 13.43 0.60 -6.53
CA HIS A 56 14.80 0.26 -6.13
C HIS A 56 15.52 -0.67 -7.12
N LEU A 57 14.79 -1.21 -8.09
CA LEU A 57 15.32 -2.15 -9.06
C LEU A 57 15.58 -1.47 -10.39
N ASN A 58 16.46 -2.07 -11.19
CA ASN A 58 16.56 -1.68 -12.59
C ASN A 58 15.25 -2.02 -13.34
N LYS A 59 15.04 -1.33 -14.46
CA LYS A 59 13.82 -1.44 -15.26
C LYS A 59 13.44 -2.88 -15.62
N TRP A 60 14.41 -3.68 -16.06
CA TRP A 60 14.14 -5.05 -16.48
C TRP A 60 13.67 -5.92 -15.31
N LEU A 61 14.30 -5.79 -14.13
CA LEU A 61 13.86 -6.49 -12.93
C LEU A 61 12.48 -6.01 -12.48
N ALA A 62 12.25 -4.70 -12.43
CA ALA A 62 10.96 -4.12 -12.02
C ALA A 62 9.78 -4.63 -12.85
N GLU A 63 9.96 -4.78 -14.16
CA GLU A 63 8.92 -5.31 -15.07
C GLU A 63 8.63 -6.80 -14.86
N ASN A 64 9.54 -7.55 -14.25
CA ASN A 64 9.47 -9.01 -14.12
C ASN A 64 9.32 -9.49 -12.66
N ILE A 65 9.16 -8.61 -11.68
CA ILE A 65 8.99 -9.04 -10.29
C ILE A 65 7.64 -9.71 -10.07
N SER A 66 7.67 -10.80 -9.31
CA SER A 66 6.47 -11.44 -8.77
C SER A 66 6.04 -10.76 -7.45
N ASP A 67 4.78 -10.95 -7.07
CA ASP A 67 4.29 -10.46 -5.77
C ASP A 67 5.07 -11.09 -4.60
N GLY A 68 5.44 -12.37 -4.71
CA GLY A 68 6.26 -13.05 -3.70
C GLY A 68 7.66 -12.42 -3.56
N PHE A 69 8.27 -12.00 -4.67
CA PHE A 69 9.52 -11.25 -4.60
C PHE A 69 9.33 -9.90 -3.91
N ALA A 70 8.28 -9.15 -4.25
CA ALA A 70 8.01 -7.85 -3.63
C ALA A 70 7.79 -7.96 -2.11
N GLU A 71 7.13 -9.03 -1.65
CA GLU A 71 6.99 -9.34 -0.22
C GLU A 71 8.34 -9.63 0.44
N HIS A 72 9.17 -10.49 -0.13
CA HIS A 72 10.51 -10.75 0.42
C HIS A 72 11.42 -9.52 0.41
N PHE A 73 11.31 -8.68 -0.61
CA PHE A 73 12.04 -7.42 -0.69
C PHE A 73 11.61 -6.46 0.44
N TRP A 74 10.30 -6.39 0.69
CA TRP A 74 9.75 -5.64 1.82
C TRP A 74 10.24 -6.18 3.18
N ASP A 75 10.20 -7.50 3.40
CA ASP A 75 10.67 -8.11 4.66
C ASP A 75 12.13 -7.77 4.97
N HIS A 76 12.96 -7.61 3.93
CA HIS A 76 14.32 -7.14 4.11
C HIS A 76 14.38 -5.64 4.42
N ALA A 77 13.65 -4.81 3.66
CA ALA A 77 13.58 -3.37 3.86
C ALA A 77 13.11 -2.99 5.28
N GLU A 78 12.08 -3.68 5.79
CA GLU A 78 11.56 -3.48 7.14
C GLU A 78 12.63 -3.76 8.21
N ARG A 79 13.43 -4.82 8.04
CA ARG A 79 14.54 -5.15 8.95
C ARG A 79 15.65 -4.10 8.98
N VAL A 80 15.82 -3.34 7.89
CA VAL A 80 16.83 -2.27 7.81
C VAL A 80 16.26 -0.88 8.09
N GLY A 81 15.01 -0.80 8.57
CA GLY A 81 14.42 0.41 9.15
C GLY A 81 13.42 1.15 8.27
N TYR A 82 13.02 0.61 7.13
CA TYR A 82 11.90 1.17 6.37
C TYR A 82 10.58 0.90 7.10
N GLN A 83 9.62 1.82 7.00
CA GLN A 83 8.33 1.71 7.69
C GLN A 83 7.17 1.89 6.72
N LEU A 84 6.16 1.02 6.82
CA LEU A 84 4.93 1.10 6.06
C LEU A 84 3.83 1.71 6.93
N HIS A 85 3.31 2.84 6.51
CA HIS A 85 2.19 3.51 7.15
C HIS A 85 0.96 3.40 6.27
N ILE A 86 -0.19 3.09 6.87
CA ILE A 86 -1.47 2.91 6.16
C ILE A 86 -2.52 3.73 6.89
N PHE A 87 -3.28 4.51 6.13
CA PHE A 87 -4.28 5.43 6.67
C PHE A 87 -5.61 5.23 5.93
N PRO A 88 -6.73 5.02 6.65
CA PRO A 88 -8.04 5.13 6.06
C PRO A 88 -8.30 6.59 5.64
N ILE A 89 -8.96 6.76 4.52
CA ILE A 89 -9.44 8.06 4.04
C ILE A 89 -10.95 8.05 4.19
N SER A 90 -11.47 8.82 5.14
CA SER A 90 -12.89 9.07 5.30
C SER A 90 -13.29 10.37 4.62
N THR A 91 -14.52 10.42 4.11
CA THR A 91 -15.16 11.68 3.68
C THR A 91 -16.27 12.00 4.67
N GLN A 92 -16.41 13.28 5.04
CA GLN A 92 -17.59 13.73 5.76
C GLN A 92 -18.80 13.62 4.82
N GLY A 93 -19.82 12.88 5.23
CA GLY A 93 -21.11 12.92 4.56
C GLY A 93 -21.83 14.21 4.96
N GLU A 94 -22.25 15.00 3.98
CA GLU A 94 -23.34 15.95 4.16
C GLU A 94 -24.64 15.12 4.09
N ASP A 95 -25.40 15.07 5.19
CA ASP A 95 -26.75 14.49 5.23
C ASP A 95 -27.74 15.41 4.48
#